data_AF-E0USC0-F1
#
_entry.id   AF-E0USC0-F1
#
_cell.length_a   1.000
_cell.length_b   1.000
_cell.length_c   1.000
_cell.angle_alpha   90.00
_cell.angle_beta   90.00
_cell.angle_gamma   90.00
#
_symmetry.space_group_name_H-M   'P 1'
#
loop_
_entity.id
_entity.type
_entity.pdbx_description
1 polymer ?
#
loop_
_entity_poly.entity_id
_entity_poly.type
_entity_poly.pdbx_seq_one_letter_code
_entity_poly.pdbx_strand_id
1 'polypeptide(L)'
;MPSKAYKYAIGWFLLFTVLLLVSAALIFADKIGFSYESIRQYYLGSEAAFSTAKTFNGLLKIIVPHIFAFGLFVMVVLHFLIFTGKRDTKEMQIIIYSAFITAFLELFSPFLIIFGLDFFIFIKLITYFFFNFIILYGIFILFKSIIYD
;
A
#
# COMPACT_ATOMS: atom_id res chain seq x y z
N MET A 1 10.26 21.81 -19.44
CA MET A 1 10.78 20.53 -19.95
C MET A 1 11.74 19.92 -18.94
N PRO A 2 11.37 18.81 -18.29
CA PRO A 2 12.23 18.07 -17.39
C PRO A 2 13.45 17.51 -18.12
N SER A 3 14.56 17.42 -17.41
CA SER A 3 15.82 16.91 -17.96
C SER A 3 15.67 15.45 -18.43
N LYS A 4 16.50 15.04 -19.39
CA LYS A 4 16.55 13.62 -19.84
C LYS A 4 16.81 12.67 -18.67
N ALA A 5 17.67 13.09 -17.73
CA ALA A 5 17.97 12.33 -16.52
C ALA A 5 16.72 12.11 -15.64
N TYR A 6 15.88 13.13 -15.43
CA TYR A 6 14.63 13.01 -14.70
C TYR A 6 13.68 11.99 -15.37
N LYS A 7 13.52 12.09 -16.69
CA LYS A 7 12.64 11.16 -17.44
C LYS A 7 13.07 9.70 -17.28
N TYR A 8 14.38 9.42 -17.34
CA TYR A 8 14.88 8.06 -17.13
C TYR A 8 14.70 7.59 -15.68
N ALA A 9 15.00 8.43 -14.69
CA ALA A 9 14.84 8.08 -13.28
C ALA A 9 13.37 7.75 -12.94
N ILE A 10 12.44 8.60 -13.34
CA ILE A 10 11.01 8.38 -13.13
C ILE A 10 10.53 7.17 -13.94
N GLY A 11 10.96 6.99 -15.18
CA GLY A 11 10.58 5.82 -16.00
C GLY A 11 10.94 4.50 -15.33
N TRP A 12 12.16 4.36 -14.81
CA TRP A 12 12.55 3.17 -14.04
C TRP A 12 11.77 3.04 -12.74
N PHE A 13 11.60 4.13 -11.99
CA PHE A 13 10.82 4.12 -10.76
C PHE A 13 9.36 3.66 -10.99
N LEU A 14 8.71 4.13 -12.06
CA LEU A 14 7.36 3.71 -12.44
C LEU A 14 7.31 2.22 -12.74
N LEU A 15 8.26 1.70 -13.54
CA LEU A 15 8.33 0.27 -13.84
C LEU A 15 8.47 -0.57 -12.57
N PHE A 16 9.42 -0.23 -11.69
CA PHE A 16 9.61 -0.93 -10.43
C PHE A 16 8.39 -0.84 -9.52
N THR A 17 7.71 0.31 -9.50
CA THR A 17 6.49 0.49 -8.72
C THR A 17 5.37 -0.42 -9.22
N VAL A 18 5.17 -0.51 -10.54
CA VAL A 18 4.16 -1.41 -11.12
C VAL A 18 4.48 -2.88 -10.79
N LEU A 19 5.74 -3.30 -10.94
CA LEU A 19 6.16 -4.65 -10.56
C LEU A 19 5.91 -4.94 -9.08
N LEU A 20 6.20 -3.97 -8.20
CA LEU A 20 5.94 -4.07 -6.77
C LEU A 20 4.44 -4.23 -6.49
N LEU A 21 3.58 -3.40 -7.08
CA LEU A 21 2.13 -3.47 -6.87
C LEU A 21 1.53 -4.79 -7.38
N VAL A 22 1.94 -5.24 -8.58
CA VAL A 22 1.47 -6.52 -9.15
C VAL A 22 1.91 -7.69 -8.28
N SER A 23 3.19 -7.74 -7.88
CA SER A 23 3.69 -8.81 -7.01
C SER A 23 3.03 -8.80 -5.64
N ALA A 24 2.83 -7.63 -5.04
CA ALA A 24 2.08 -7.49 -3.79
C ALA A 24 0.64 -7.99 -3.93
N ALA A 25 -0.04 -7.65 -5.03
CA ALA A 25 -1.40 -8.09 -5.28
C ALA A 25 -1.52 -9.61 -5.49
N LEU A 26 -0.58 -10.21 -6.23
CA LEU A 26 -0.53 -11.66 -6.40
C LEU A 26 -0.28 -12.38 -5.07
N ILE A 27 0.66 -11.89 -4.26
CA ILE A 27 0.96 -12.46 -2.94
C ILE A 27 -0.24 -12.28 -2.00
N PHE A 28 -0.93 -11.13 -2.05
CA PHE A 28 -2.12 -10.89 -1.23
C PHE A 28 -3.24 -11.84 -1.63
N ALA A 29 -3.48 -12.02 -2.94
CA ALA A 29 -4.48 -12.93 -3.47
C ALA A 29 -4.22 -14.39 -3.05
N ASP A 30 -2.96 -14.82 -3.16
CA ASP A 30 -2.53 -16.20 -2.88
C ASP A 30 -2.52 -16.52 -1.38
N LYS A 31 -1.99 -15.62 -0.55
CA LYS A 31 -1.81 -15.88 0.89
C LYS A 31 -3.01 -15.52 1.75
N ILE A 32 -3.73 -14.45 1.39
CA ILE A 32 -4.77 -13.85 2.24
C ILE A 32 -6.13 -13.95 1.56
N GLY A 33 -6.23 -13.53 0.30
CA GLY A 33 -7.48 -13.43 -0.45
C GLY A 33 -8.19 -12.08 -0.31
N PHE A 34 -9.12 -11.80 -1.22
CA PHE A 34 -9.86 -10.52 -1.32
C PHE A 34 -11.27 -10.56 -0.71
N SER A 35 -11.59 -11.59 0.08
CA SER A 35 -12.89 -11.71 0.75
C SER A 35 -12.75 -11.53 2.26
N TYR A 36 -13.83 -11.08 2.90
CA TYR A 36 -13.92 -10.99 4.35
C TYR A 36 -13.51 -12.31 5.01
N GLU A 37 -14.05 -13.43 4.53
CA GLU A 37 -13.80 -14.75 5.11
C GLU A 37 -12.34 -15.19 4.91
N SER A 38 -11.74 -14.90 3.77
CA SER A 38 -10.33 -15.23 3.50
C SER A 38 -9.38 -14.49 4.45
N ILE A 39 -9.64 -13.21 4.72
CA ILE A 39 -8.90 -12.40 5.69
C ILE A 39 -9.14 -12.93 7.12
N ARG A 40 -10.40 -13.23 7.46
CA ARG A 40 -10.78 -13.78 8.77
C ARG A 40 -10.01 -15.07 9.06
N GLN A 41 -10.05 -16.03 8.15
CA GLN A 41 -9.37 -17.31 8.28
C GLN A 41 -7.84 -17.16 8.31
N TYR A 42 -7.28 -16.22 7.55
CA TYR A 42 -5.85 -15.96 7.57
C TYR A 42 -5.34 -15.45 8.93
N TYR A 43 -6.09 -14.55 9.59
CA TYR A 43 -5.67 -13.95 10.86
C TYR A 43 -6.13 -14.74 12.09
N LEU A 44 -7.37 -15.24 12.09
CA LEU A 44 -7.97 -15.94 13.24
C LEU A 44 -7.86 -17.47 13.14
N GLY A 45 -7.34 -18.00 12.03
CA GLY A 45 -7.25 -19.43 11.78
C GLY A 45 -8.54 -20.04 11.26
N SER A 46 -8.46 -21.29 10.86
CA SER A 46 -9.58 -22.08 10.33
C SER A 46 -9.34 -23.56 10.58
N GLU A 47 -10.32 -24.22 11.20
CA GLU A 47 -10.28 -25.67 11.39
C GLU A 47 -10.30 -26.41 10.05
N ALA A 48 -11.11 -25.93 9.10
CA ALA A 48 -11.23 -26.53 7.77
C ALA A 48 -9.90 -26.45 6.97
N ALA A 49 -9.10 -25.42 7.22
CA ALA A 49 -7.79 -25.25 6.59
C ALA A 49 -6.63 -25.74 7.48
N PHE A 50 -6.93 -26.34 8.63
CA PHE A 50 -5.95 -26.75 9.66
C PHE A 50 -4.94 -25.64 10.00
N SER A 51 -5.41 -24.38 10.04
CA SER A 51 -4.57 -23.21 10.26
C SER A 51 -4.83 -22.60 11.63
N THR A 52 -3.75 -22.22 12.32
CA THR A 52 -3.82 -21.56 13.63
C THR A 52 -3.92 -20.04 13.47
N ALA A 53 -4.59 -19.38 14.41
CA ALA A 53 -4.59 -17.92 14.52
C ALA A 53 -3.16 -17.35 14.55
N LYS A 54 -2.97 -16.16 13.98
CA LYS A 54 -1.70 -15.44 14.04
C LYS A 54 -1.47 -14.94 15.46
N THR A 55 -0.23 -15.08 15.93
CA THR A 55 0.18 -14.56 17.24
C THR A 55 0.66 -13.11 17.11
N PHE A 56 0.60 -12.35 18.20
CA PHE A 56 1.13 -11.00 18.26
C PHE A 56 2.61 -10.93 17.82
N ASN A 57 3.45 -11.84 18.32
CA ASN A 57 4.85 -11.95 17.92
C ASN A 57 5.02 -12.34 16.44
N GLY A 58 4.13 -13.17 15.91
CA GLY A 58 4.10 -13.50 14.48
C GLY A 58 3.81 -12.28 13.61
N LEU A 59 2.84 -11.45 14.01
CA LEU A 59 2.53 -10.19 13.32
C LEU A 59 3.66 -9.18 13.43
N LEU A 60 4.30 -9.03 14.60
CA LEU A 60 5.43 -8.11 14.78
C LEU A 60 6.59 -8.41 13.82
N LYS A 61 6.92 -9.69 13.62
CA LYS A 61 7.97 -10.11 12.66
C LYS A 61 7.67 -9.68 11.23
N ILE A 62 6.41 -9.55 10.87
CA ILE A 62 5.96 -9.08 9.56
C ILE A 62 5.95 -7.55 9.53
N ILE A 63 5.35 -6.92 10.54
CA ILE A 63 5.06 -5.49 10.52
C ILE A 63 6.31 -4.63 10.67
N VAL A 64 7.32 -5.04 11.44
CA VAL A 64 8.56 -4.27 11.61
C VAL A 64 9.23 -3.90 10.27
N PRO A 65 9.55 -4.85 9.37
CA PRO A 65 10.09 -4.49 8.05
C PRO A 65 9.08 -3.77 7.17
N HIS A 66 7.77 -4.03 7.33
CA HIS A 66 6.74 -3.37 6.51
C HIS A 66 6.54 -1.89 6.87
N ILE A 67 6.64 -1.50 8.14
CA ILE A 67 6.56 -0.08 8.56
C ILE A 67 7.64 0.72 7.83
N PHE A 68 8.87 0.21 7.80
CA PHE A 68 9.97 0.86 7.09
C PHE A 68 9.72 0.89 5.57
N ALA A 69 9.34 -0.25 4.98
CA ALA A 69 9.12 -0.35 3.54
C ALA A 69 7.97 0.54 3.06
N PHE A 70 6.82 0.53 3.73
CA PHE A 70 5.66 1.37 3.40
C PHE A 70 5.99 2.85 3.61
N GLY A 71 6.60 3.21 4.74
CA GLY A 71 6.99 4.58 5.03
C GLY A 71 7.94 5.14 3.96
N LEU A 72 8.99 4.39 3.63
CA LEU A 72 9.95 4.77 2.60
C LEU A 72 9.29 4.86 1.21
N PHE A 73 8.50 3.86 0.83
CA PHE A 73 7.84 3.82 -0.47
C PHE A 73 6.89 4.99 -0.67
N VAL A 74 6.00 5.24 0.31
CA VAL A 74 5.09 6.40 0.28
C VAL A 74 5.89 7.70 0.22
N MET A 75 6.93 7.86 1.03
CA MET A 75 7.79 9.05 1.01
C MET A 75 8.43 9.29 -0.37
N VAL A 76 8.94 8.25 -1.02
CA VAL A 76 9.58 8.38 -2.35
C VAL A 76 8.56 8.75 -3.42
N VAL A 77 7.37 8.11 -3.44
CA VAL A 77 6.29 8.47 -4.38
C VAL A 77 5.90 9.94 -4.20
N LEU A 78 5.63 10.36 -2.96
CA LEU A 78 5.23 11.72 -2.64
C LEU A 78 6.34 12.74 -2.94
N HIS A 79 7.59 12.39 -2.68
CA HIS A 79 8.74 13.23 -2.99
C HIS A 79 8.83 13.53 -4.49
N PHE A 80 8.65 12.52 -5.35
CA PHE A 80 8.65 12.76 -6.79
C PHE A 80 7.48 13.61 -7.27
N LEU A 81 6.31 13.50 -6.63
CA LEU A 81 5.14 14.31 -6.96
C LEU A 81 5.35 15.81 -6.70
N ILE A 82 6.25 16.19 -5.77
CA ILE A 82 6.61 17.60 -5.50
C ILE A 82 7.28 18.25 -6.73
N PHE A 83 7.94 17.48 -7.59
CA PHE A 83 8.56 18.01 -8.82
C PHE A 83 7.58 18.15 -9.99
N THR A 84 6.31 17.81 -9.78
CA THR A 84 5.25 18.02 -10.77
C THR A 84 4.59 19.38 -10.55
N GLY A 85 3.82 19.86 -11.53
CA GLY A 85 3.01 21.08 -11.38
C GLY A 85 1.91 21.01 -10.29
N LYS A 86 1.82 19.91 -9.52
CA LYS A 86 0.79 19.68 -8.49
C LYS A 86 1.23 20.02 -7.06
N ARG A 87 2.49 20.41 -6.84
CA ARG A 87 3.11 20.62 -5.52
C ARG A 87 2.19 21.29 -4.48
N ASP A 88 1.64 22.46 -4.79
CA ASP A 88 0.92 23.30 -3.82
C ASP A 88 -0.61 23.21 -3.97
N THR A 89 -1.10 22.10 -4.54
CA THR A 89 -2.53 21.89 -4.77
C THR A 89 -3.20 21.17 -3.59
N LYS A 90 -4.51 21.43 -3.39
CA LYS A 90 -5.34 20.67 -2.43
C LYS A 90 -5.33 19.18 -2.75
N GLU A 91 -5.28 18.83 -4.03
CA GLU A 91 -5.16 17.45 -4.50
C GLU A 91 -3.91 16.76 -3.93
N MET A 92 -2.76 17.43 -3.96
CA MET A 92 -1.52 16.90 -3.38
C MET A 92 -1.63 16.70 -1.87
N GLN A 93 -2.26 17.62 -1.15
CA GLN A 93 -2.52 17.45 0.29
C GLN A 93 -3.38 16.22 0.56
N ILE A 94 -4.46 16.03 -0.21
CA ILE A 94 -5.34 14.86 -0.08
C ILE A 94 -4.56 13.57 -0.33
N ILE A 95 -3.73 13.52 -1.38
CA ILE A 95 -2.88 12.35 -1.69
C ILE A 95 -1.93 12.05 -0.53
N ILE A 96 -1.24 13.06 0.01
CA ILE A 96 -0.31 12.89 1.14
C ILE A 96 -1.03 12.28 2.35
N TYR A 97 -2.10 12.91 2.84
CA TYR A 97 -2.79 12.45 4.03
C TYR A 97 -3.43 11.07 3.82
N SER A 98 -4.09 10.87 2.68
CA SER A 98 -4.74 9.58 2.38
C SER A 98 -3.74 8.45 2.26
N ALA A 99 -2.57 8.65 1.62
CA ALA A 99 -1.54 7.63 1.49
C ALA A 99 -1.00 7.19 2.87
N PHE A 100 -0.71 8.14 3.78
CA PHE A 100 -0.22 7.81 5.11
C PHE A 100 -1.29 7.16 6.00
N ILE A 101 -2.53 7.66 5.99
CA ILE A 101 -3.62 7.10 6.78
C ILE A 101 -3.93 5.67 6.32
N THR A 102 -4.02 5.44 5.02
CA THR A 102 -4.31 4.10 4.48
C THR A 102 -3.17 3.13 4.73
N ALA A 103 -1.91 3.54 4.55
CA ALA A 103 -0.75 2.73 4.90
C ALA A 103 -0.75 2.34 6.39
N PHE A 104 -1.02 3.31 7.27
CA PHE A 104 -1.10 3.05 8.71
C PHE A 104 -2.20 2.03 9.04
N LEU A 105 -3.40 2.24 8.53
CA LEU A 105 -4.53 1.33 8.77
C LEU A 105 -4.30 -0.06 8.16
N GLU A 106 -3.66 -0.15 6.99
CA GLU A 106 -3.28 -1.43 6.37
C GLU A 106 -2.33 -2.22 7.29
N LEU A 107 -1.31 -1.55 7.83
CA LEU A 107 -0.27 -2.17 8.67
C LEU A 107 -0.79 -2.58 10.04
N PHE A 108 -1.63 -1.76 10.68
CA PHE A 108 -2.02 -1.96 12.08
C PHE A 108 -3.38 -2.65 12.26
N SER A 109 -4.23 -2.71 11.23
CA SER A 109 -5.49 -3.48 11.31
C SER A 109 -5.31 -4.97 11.68
N PRO A 110 -4.25 -5.69 11.25
CA PRO A 110 -4.01 -7.07 11.69
C PRO A 110 -3.95 -7.27 13.21
N PHE A 111 -3.38 -6.31 13.95
CA PHE A 111 -3.32 -6.40 15.41
C PHE A 111 -4.72 -6.34 16.01
N LEU A 112 -5.56 -5.45 15.51
CA LEU A 112 -6.92 -5.27 16.02
C LEU A 112 -7.81 -6.46 15.66
N ILE A 113 -7.58 -7.09 14.50
CA ILE A 113 -8.24 -8.35 14.12
C ILE A 113 -7.91 -9.45 15.12
N ILE A 114 -6.62 -9.68 15.44
CA ILE A 114 -6.25 -10.75 16.39
C ILE A 114 -6.70 -10.49 17.84
N PHE A 115 -7.02 -9.22 18.19
CA PHE A 115 -7.67 -8.88 19.46
C PHE A 115 -9.19 -9.10 19.45
N GLY A 116 -9.76 -9.65 18.38
CA GLY A 116 -11.17 -10.01 18.28
C GLY A 116 -12.08 -8.91 17.73
N LEU A 117 -11.52 -7.83 17.17
CA LEU A 117 -12.30 -6.76 16.57
C LEU A 117 -12.55 -7.02 15.08
N ASP A 118 -13.58 -7.82 14.79
CA ASP A 118 -13.95 -8.27 13.43
C ASP A 118 -14.20 -7.11 12.44
N PHE A 119 -14.64 -5.94 12.92
CA PHE A 119 -14.78 -4.74 12.09
C PHE A 119 -13.50 -4.38 11.32
N PHE A 120 -12.32 -4.66 11.90
CA PHE A 120 -11.04 -4.35 11.26
C PHE A 120 -10.71 -5.25 10.07
N ILE A 121 -11.45 -6.35 9.86
CA ILE A 121 -11.35 -7.17 8.64
C ILE A 121 -11.81 -6.35 7.43
N PHE A 122 -12.93 -5.61 7.57
CA PHE A 122 -13.39 -4.70 6.52
C PHE A 122 -12.41 -3.55 6.31
N ILE A 123 -11.88 -2.98 7.40
CA ILE A 123 -10.86 -1.93 7.32
C ILE A 123 -9.65 -2.42 6.53
N LYS A 124 -9.11 -3.61 6.83
CA LYS A 124 -7.98 -4.21 6.11
C LYS A 124 -8.25 -4.29 4.61
N LEU A 125 -9.44 -4.76 4.22
CA LEU A 125 -9.80 -4.92 2.81
C LEU A 125 -9.93 -3.57 2.11
N ILE A 126 -10.67 -2.63 2.70
CA ILE A 126 -10.90 -1.30 2.13
C ILE A 126 -9.59 -0.53 2.02
N THR A 127 -8.75 -0.55 3.05
CA THR A 127 -7.49 0.20 3.03
C THR A 127 -6.47 -0.40 2.08
N TYR A 128 -6.46 -1.72 1.88
CA TYR A 128 -5.66 -2.34 0.82
C TYR A 128 -6.02 -1.75 -0.56
N PHE A 129 -7.30 -1.77 -0.94
CA PHE A 129 -7.72 -1.26 -2.25
C PHE A 129 -7.52 0.24 -2.36
N PHE A 130 -7.85 0.99 -1.31
CA PHE A 130 -7.75 2.45 -1.33
C PHE A 130 -6.28 2.91 -1.36
N PHE A 131 -5.37 2.25 -0.62
CA PHE A 131 -3.93 2.51 -0.70
C PHE A 131 -3.42 2.26 -2.12
N ASN A 132 -3.72 1.09 -2.70
CA ASN A 132 -3.31 0.77 -4.07
C ASN A 132 -3.84 1.80 -5.08
N PHE A 133 -5.09 2.23 -4.94
CA PHE A 133 -5.67 3.28 -5.78
C PHE A 133 -4.92 4.61 -5.67
N ILE A 134 -4.60 5.06 -4.46
CA ILE A 134 -3.86 6.32 -4.23
C ILE A 134 -2.47 6.25 -4.86
N ILE A 135 -1.76 5.11 -4.71
CA ILE A 135 -0.45 4.91 -5.32
C ILE A 135 -0.55 4.87 -6.85
N LEU A 136 -1.54 4.15 -7.40
CA LEU A 136 -1.81 4.10 -8.85
C LEU A 136 -2.09 5.50 -9.41
N TYR A 137 -2.84 6.32 -8.67
CA TYR A 137 -3.10 7.70 -9.04
C TYR A 137 -1.83 8.57 -8.98
N GLY A 138 -1.00 8.39 -7.95
CA GLY A 138 0.30 9.07 -7.84
C GLY A 138 1.23 8.74 -9.00
N ILE A 139 1.37 7.47 -9.36
CA ILE A 139 2.20 7.07 -10.51
C ILE A 139 1.63 7.56 -11.84
N PHE A 140 0.30 7.68 -11.96
CA PHE A 140 -0.34 8.28 -13.14
C PHE A 140 0.03 9.76 -13.29
N ILE A 141 0.05 10.53 -12.20
CA ILE A 141 0.49 11.93 -12.22
C ILE A 141 1.98 12.01 -12.63
N LEU A 142 2.83 11.15 -12.08
CA LEU A 142 4.26 11.09 -12.45
C LEU A 142 4.48 10.68 -13.90
N PHE A 143 3.68 9.76 -14.41
CA PHE A 143 3.71 9.37 -15.82
C PHE A 143 3.32 10.56 -16.72
N LYS A 144 2.29 11.31 -16.33
CA LYS A 144 1.88 12.52 -17.04
C LYS A 144 3.00 13.56 -17.06
N SER A 145 3.73 13.74 -15.96
CA SER A 145 4.78 14.76 -15.89
C SER A 145 5.98 14.48 -16.80
N ILE A 146 6.31 13.22 -17.10
CA ILE A 146 7.41 12.92 -18.03
C ILE A 146 7.03 13.04 -19.51
N ILE A 147 5.74 12.96 -19.83
CA ILE A 147 5.22 13.04 -21.21
C ILE A 147 4.85 14.47 -21.59
N TYR A 148 4.12 15.16 -20.73
CA TYR A 148 3.43 16.42 -21.09
C TYR A 148 4.06 17.68 -20.49
N ASP A 149 4.92 17.56 -19.47
CA ASP A 149 5.68 18.68 -18.90
C ASP A 149 7.11 18.76 -19.49
#